data_AF-A0A1T5JDZ4-F1
#
_entry.id   AF-A0A1T5JDZ4-F1
#
_cell.length_a   1.000
_cell.length_b   1.000
_cell.length_c   1.000
_cell.angle_alpha   90.00
_cell.angle_beta   90.00
_cell.angle_gamma   90.00
#
_symmetry.space_group_name_H-M   'P 1'
#
loop_
_entity.id
_entity.type
_entity.pdbx_description
1 polymer ?
#
loop_
_entity_poly.entity_id
_entity_poly.type
_entity_poly.pdbx_seq_one_letter_code
_entity_poly.pdbx_strand_id
1 'polypeptide(L)'
;MRFDTVIIGGGLAGLTAGISLQEAGRSTAIVSTGQNALHFFSGSFESLEEAPERIVGLFARAGIPLHYSPGVRLMPLGTFRPAALSLDDVSLFDRPKFARKVLIVNFQDYQDFFSSFLADGLRHQGIACRIVTPGHLADPSMRVRAGELRSVQIARTMDKFWEKAVQEIRILLKDEDAVILPQVFGLEDPTIPGRIRAGIPARVIFVGTLPPSVPGTRTQRLLKRRYEALGGTYLAGDKVLQARVEGGRVRNVTTRNLGGHILEADHFILATGGYFSKGLKSNPFRVYEPVFGLDVRQEADRSKWYDADFQAEQPYMAFGVETDAALHPLRDGQPLGNLYAVGSVLGATRPELGSGAGLALRSALAAVDQILASPLNL
;
A
#
# COMPACT_ATOMS: atom_id res chain seq x y z
N MET A 1 -5.34 14.22 -25.72
CA MET A 1 -5.27 15.14 -24.55
C MET A 1 -3.81 15.36 -24.23
N ARG A 2 -3.42 16.57 -23.81
CA ARG A 2 -2.03 16.89 -23.45
C ARG A 2 -1.93 17.26 -21.97
N PHE A 3 -0.90 16.77 -21.30
CA PHE A 3 -0.56 17.04 -19.90
C PHE A 3 0.93 17.34 -19.78
N ASP A 4 1.39 17.91 -18.67
CA ASP A 4 2.82 18.04 -18.39
C ASP A 4 3.38 16.65 -18.04
N THR A 5 2.61 15.84 -17.30
CA THR A 5 3.00 14.49 -16.92
C THR A 5 1.86 13.48 -16.96
N VAL A 6 2.07 12.35 -17.64
CA VAL A 6 1.17 11.19 -17.59
C VAL A 6 1.77 10.10 -16.69
N ILE A 7 1.00 9.69 -15.69
CA ILE A 7 1.38 8.71 -14.67
C ILE A 7 0.60 7.42 -14.91
N ILE A 8 1.32 6.30 -15.01
CA ILE A 8 0.75 4.99 -15.35
C ILE A 8 0.76 4.14 -14.08
N GLY A 9 -0.36 4.09 -13.38
CA GLY A 9 -0.56 3.38 -12.12
C GLY A 9 -1.09 4.28 -11.01
N GLY A 10 -2.23 3.90 -10.40
CA GLY A 10 -2.88 4.64 -9.32
C GLY A 10 -2.65 4.06 -7.91
N GLY A 11 -1.47 3.47 -7.69
CA GLY A 11 -1.03 3.02 -6.37
C GLY A 11 -0.32 4.12 -5.58
N LEU A 12 0.38 3.74 -4.50
CA LEU A 12 1.08 4.68 -3.61
C LEU A 12 2.05 5.60 -4.36
N ALA A 13 2.98 5.04 -5.15
CA ALA A 13 3.96 5.83 -5.90
C ALA A 13 3.31 6.81 -6.89
N GLY A 14 2.33 6.34 -7.66
CA GLY A 14 1.65 7.17 -8.67
C GLY A 14 0.82 8.30 -8.05
N LEU A 15 0.11 8.03 -6.96
CA LEU A 15 -0.64 9.07 -6.23
C LEU A 15 0.30 10.07 -5.54
N THR A 16 1.39 9.61 -4.94
CA THR A 16 2.40 10.50 -4.35
C THR A 16 3.04 11.41 -5.40
N ALA A 17 3.43 10.87 -6.56
CA ALA A 17 3.97 11.66 -7.65
C ALA A 17 2.92 12.66 -8.20
N GLY A 18 1.70 12.20 -8.45
CA GLY A 18 0.62 13.03 -8.97
C GLY A 18 0.24 14.18 -8.04
N ILE A 19 0.10 13.92 -6.73
CA ILE A 19 -0.17 14.97 -5.74
C ILE A 19 0.98 15.98 -5.71
N SER A 20 2.23 15.51 -5.67
CA SER A 20 3.40 16.41 -5.59
C SER A 20 3.53 17.30 -6.82
N LEU A 21 3.28 16.76 -8.01
CA LEU A 21 3.31 17.52 -9.26
C LEU A 21 2.16 18.52 -9.35
N GLN A 22 0.95 18.13 -8.94
CA GLN A 22 -0.21 19.03 -8.87
C GLN A 22 0.00 20.17 -7.87
N GLU A 23 0.59 19.90 -6.70
CA GLU A 23 0.96 20.94 -5.73
C GLU A 23 2.01 21.91 -6.28
N ALA A 24 2.84 21.48 -7.23
CA ALA A 24 3.79 22.30 -7.97
C ALA A 24 3.19 22.99 -9.22
N GLY A 25 1.87 22.93 -9.40
CA GLY A 25 1.16 23.57 -10.51
C GLY A 25 1.28 22.86 -11.86
N ARG A 26 1.71 21.59 -11.87
CA ARG A 26 1.83 20.79 -13.10
C ARG A 26 0.52 20.12 -13.46
N SER A 27 0.18 20.14 -14.75
CA SER A 27 -0.98 19.39 -15.26
C SER A 27 -0.66 17.91 -15.36
N THR A 28 -1.49 17.04 -14.74
CA THR A 28 -1.21 15.60 -14.70
C THR A 28 -2.44 14.73 -14.96
N ALA A 29 -2.20 13.55 -15.52
CA ALA A 29 -3.19 12.48 -15.61
C ALA A 29 -2.64 11.18 -15.01
N ILE A 30 -3.43 10.50 -14.17
CA ILE A 30 -3.17 9.15 -13.68
C ILE A 30 -4.06 8.16 -14.44
N VAL A 31 -3.46 7.18 -15.12
CA VAL A 31 -4.17 6.03 -15.70
C VAL A 31 -4.08 4.86 -14.73
N SER A 32 -5.21 4.33 -14.29
CA SER A 32 -5.23 3.29 -13.25
C SER A 32 -6.21 2.16 -13.56
N THR A 33 -5.71 0.92 -13.49
CA THR A 33 -6.52 -0.30 -13.60
C THR A 33 -7.31 -0.64 -12.34
N GLY A 34 -7.25 0.21 -11.29
CA GLY A 34 -7.97 0.06 -10.04
C GLY A 34 -7.18 -0.71 -8.96
N GLN A 35 -6.91 -1.99 -9.17
CA GLN A 35 -6.22 -2.85 -8.20
C GLN A 35 -4.73 -2.50 -8.08
N ASN A 36 -4.22 -2.39 -6.85
CA ASN A 36 -2.83 -2.03 -6.56
C ASN A 36 -2.36 -2.61 -5.22
N ALA A 37 -1.06 -2.47 -4.95
CA ALA A 37 -0.41 -3.05 -3.77
C ALA A 37 -0.88 -2.50 -2.42
N LEU A 38 -1.59 -1.36 -2.37
CA LEU A 38 -2.14 -0.86 -1.10
C LEU A 38 -3.16 -1.83 -0.49
N HIS A 39 -3.72 -2.76 -1.27
CA HIS A 39 -4.58 -3.81 -0.73
C HIS A 39 -3.84 -4.79 0.21
N PHE A 40 -2.51 -4.79 0.20
CA PHE A 40 -1.65 -5.56 1.11
C PHE A 40 -0.94 -4.65 2.12
N PHE A 41 -1.29 -3.35 2.15
CA PHE A 41 -0.58 -2.39 2.97
C PHE A 41 -0.80 -2.68 4.45
N SER A 42 0.32 -2.86 5.14
CA SER A 42 0.40 -3.15 6.57
C SER A 42 0.18 -1.91 7.44
N GLY A 43 0.13 -0.73 6.83
CA GLY A 43 0.00 0.56 7.51
C GLY A 43 1.33 1.15 8.01
N SER A 44 2.48 0.55 7.71
CA SER A 44 3.80 1.12 7.99
C SER A 44 4.60 1.34 6.72
N PHE A 45 5.57 2.23 6.79
CA PHE A 45 6.53 2.49 5.75
C PHE A 45 7.90 2.00 6.22
N GLU A 46 8.35 0.91 5.65
CA GLU A 46 9.64 0.28 5.92
C GLU A 46 10.78 1.11 5.30
N SER A 47 12.00 0.98 5.85
CA SER A 47 13.22 1.61 5.33
C SER A 47 13.21 3.15 5.27
N LEU A 48 12.47 3.79 6.18
CA LEU A 48 12.57 5.23 6.45
C LEU A 48 13.21 5.42 7.83
N GLU A 49 14.49 5.75 7.84
CA GLU A 49 15.29 5.87 9.07
C GLU A 49 14.98 7.16 9.84
N GLU A 50 14.38 8.15 9.19
CA GLU A 50 14.03 9.45 9.76
C GLU A 50 12.58 9.84 9.40
N ALA A 51 11.98 10.75 10.18
CA ALA A 51 10.67 11.32 9.88
C ALA A 51 10.78 12.17 8.61
N PRO A 52 10.30 11.71 7.44
CA PRO A 52 10.48 12.46 6.21
C PRO A 52 9.41 13.54 6.18
N GLU A 53 9.74 14.76 6.63
CA GLU A 53 8.78 15.88 6.77
C GLU A 53 7.93 16.07 5.51
N ARG A 54 8.54 15.94 4.33
CA ARG A 54 7.85 15.99 3.04
C ARG A 54 6.78 14.90 2.89
N ILE A 55 7.07 13.67 3.30
CA ILE A 55 6.12 12.55 3.28
C ILE A 55 5.02 12.78 4.32
N VAL A 56 5.40 13.12 5.57
CA VAL A 56 4.42 13.39 6.64
C VAL A 56 3.47 14.52 6.24
N GLY A 57 3.99 15.61 5.70
CA GLY A 57 3.21 16.75 5.23
C GLY A 57 2.28 16.40 4.07
N LEU A 58 2.73 15.61 3.09
CA LEU A 58 1.91 15.16 1.98
C LEU A 58 0.71 14.34 2.46
N PHE A 59 0.94 13.38 3.36
CA PHE A 59 -0.12 12.53 3.90
C PHE A 59 -1.06 13.31 4.82
N ALA A 60 -0.54 14.22 5.65
CA ALA A 60 -1.34 15.10 6.49
C ALA A 60 -2.30 15.97 5.65
N ARG A 61 -1.84 16.55 4.53
CA ARG A 61 -2.70 17.29 3.58
C ARG A 61 -3.75 16.44 2.89
N ALA A 62 -3.58 15.12 2.86
CA ALA A 62 -4.59 14.17 2.39
C ALA A 62 -5.51 13.66 3.52
N GLY A 63 -5.36 14.16 4.75
CA GLY A 63 -6.14 13.71 5.91
C GLY A 63 -5.69 12.36 6.47
N ILE A 64 -4.42 11.99 6.26
CA ILE A 64 -3.84 10.72 6.73
C ILE A 64 -2.74 11.05 7.74
N PRO A 65 -3.03 11.04 9.05
CA PRO A 65 -2.01 11.28 10.05
C PRO A 65 -1.00 10.12 10.08
N LEU A 66 0.29 10.47 10.05
CA LEU A 66 1.40 9.56 10.24
C LEU A 66 2.10 9.88 11.56
N HIS A 67 2.68 8.89 12.19
CA HIS A 67 3.57 9.08 13.33
C HIS A 67 4.89 8.36 13.11
N TYR A 68 5.96 8.96 13.64
CA TYR A 68 7.30 8.40 13.62
C TYR A 68 7.68 7.95 15.04
N SER A 69 7.95 6.66 15.20
CA SER A 69 8.38 6.02 16.45
C SER A 69 9.16 4.74 16.10
N PRO A 70 10.49 4.79 16.00
CA PRO A 70 11.32 3.62 15.71
C PRO A 70 11.10 2.50 16.71
N GLY A 71 10.84 1.30 16.20
CA GLY A 71 10.64 0.11 17.02
C GLY A 71 10.21 -1.08 16.19
N VAL A 72 9.26 -1.84 16.74
CA VAL A 72 8.69 -3.02 16.11
C VAL A 72 7.17 -2.93 16.05
N ARG A 73 6.61 -3.45 14.96
CA ARG A 73 5.17 -3.62 14.78
C ARG A 73 4.80 -5.09 14.91
N LEU A 74 3.64 -5.34 15.54
CA LEU A 74 3.01 -6.65 15.60
C LEU A 74 2.42 -7.07 14.24
N MET A 75 2.78 -8.26 13.77
CA MET A 75 2.26 -8.87 12.55
C MET A 75 1.11 -9.85 12.87
N PRO A 76 0.24 -10.20 11.89
CA PRO A 76 -0.94 -11.03 12.12
C PRO A 76 -0.68 -12.43 12.71
N LEU A 77 0.53 -12.96 12.55
CA LEU A 77 0.95 -14.27 13.10
C LEU A 77 1.61 -14.19 14.47
N GLY A 78 1.54 -13.03 15.16
CA GLY A 78 2.19 -12.85 16.46
C GLY A 78 3.71 -12.66 16.40
N THR A 79 4.25 -12.45 15.20
CA THR A 79 5.64 -12.08 14.96
C THR A 79 5.80 -10.56 14.92
N PHE A 80 7.05 -10.07 14.94
CA PHE A 80 7.35 -8.65 14.98
C PHE A 80 8.27 -8.25 13.83
N ARG A 81 8.06 -7.06 13.28
CA ARG A 81 8.88 -6.48 12.21
C ARG A 81 9.33 -5.07 12.55
N PRO A 82 10.58 -4.69 12.27
CA PRO A 82 11.03 -3.31 12.43
C PRO A 82 10.18 -2.34 11.60
N ALA A 83 9.83 -1.21 12.19
CA ALA A 83 9.18 -0.09 11.52
C ALA A 83 9.45 1.21 12.30
N ALA A 84 9.51 2.33 11.60
CA ALA A 84 9.71 3.63 12.23
C ALA A 84 8.62 4.65 11.86
N LEU A 85 8.05 4.58 10.65
CA LEU A 85 6.95 5.44 10.23
C LEU A 85 5.70 4.60 9.99
N SER A 86 4.56 5.00 10.53
CA SER A 86 3.29 4.32 10.27
C SER A 86 2.07 5.22 10.34
N LEU A 87 0.94 4.73 9.83
CA LEU A 87 -0.37 5.36 10.03
C LEU A 87 -0.66 5.47 11.52
N ASP A 88 -1.34 6.53 11.95
CA ASP A 88 -1.65 6.77 13.38
C ASP A 88 -2.40 5.61 14.06
N ASP A 89 -3.20 4.84 13.31
CA ASP A 89 -3.93 3.68 13.83
C ASP A 89 -3.13 2.37 13.87
N VAL A 90 -1.85 2.39 13.47
CA VAL A 90 -0.89 1.30 13.67
C VAL A 90 -0.11 1.55 14.95
N SER A 91 0.13 0.51 15.75
CA SER A 91 0.96 0.62 16.95
C SER A 91 2.38 0.17 16.68
N LEU A 92 3.35 1.01 17.02
CA LEU A 92 4.78 0.69 17.09
C LEU A 92 5.19 0.58 18.56
N PHE A 93 6.07 -0.36 18.86
CA PHE A 93 6.54 -0.67 20.21
C PHE A 93 8.07 -0.70 20.25
N ASP A 94 8.68 -0.26 21.34
CA ASP A 94 10.14 -0.33 21.49
C ASP A 94 10.68 -1.77 21.44
N ARG A 95 9.86 -2.74 21.86
CA ARG A 95 10.21 -4.17 21.90
C ARG A 95 8.98 -5.08 21.74
N PRO A 96 9.16 -6.35 21.33
CA PRO A 96 8.06 -7.30 21.13
C PRO A 96 7.14 -7.49 22.34
N LYS A 97 7.68 -7.47 23.56
CA LYS A 97 6.89 -7.64 24.79
C LYS A 97 6.26 -6.32 25.24
N PHE A 98 5.09 -6.00 24.68
CA PHE A 98 4.38 -4.74 24.92
C PHE A 98 3.30 -4.77 26.03
N ALA A 99 2.94 -5.97 26.53
CA ALA A 99 1.94 -6.20 27.57
C ALA A 99 2.25 -7.47 28.37
N ARG A 100 1.65 -7.64 29.55
CA ARG A 100 1.70 -8.91 30.31
C ARG A 100 0.56 -9.82 29.87
N LYS A 101 -0.66 -9.29 29.73
CA LYS A 101 -1.84 -10.05 29.31
C LYS A 101 -2.68 -9.27 28.30
N VAL A 102 -3.15 -9.96 27.26
CA VAL A 102 -3.94 -9.36 26.18
C VAL A 102 -5.27 -10.08 25.96
N LEU A 103 -6.30 -9.28 25.65
CA LEU A 103 -7.58 -9.74 25.17
C LEU A 103 -7.58 -9.65 23.64
N ILE A 104 -7.67 -10.77 22.94
CA ILE A 104 -7.81 -10.81 21.48
C ILE A 104 -9.28 -10.98 21.16
N VAL A 105 -9.86 -9.99 20.49
CA VAL A 105 -11.27 -9.99 20.12
C VAL A 105 -11.40 -10.31 18.64
N ASN A 106 -12.18 -11.33 18.32
CA ASN A 106 -12.53 -11.69 16.94
C ASN A 106 -14.04 -11.51 16.69
N PHE A 107 -14.41 -11.57 15.42
CA PHE A 107 -15.80 -11.53 14.96
C PHE A 107 -16.27 -12.95 14.62
N GLN A 108 -17.54 -13.24 14.89
CA GLN A 108 -18.13 -14.50 14.47
C GLN A 108 -18.08 -14.64 12.94
N ASP A 109 -17.74 -15.84 12.46
CA ASP A 109 -17.61 -16.19 11.04
C ASP A 109 -16.56 -15.38 10.25
N TYR A 110 -15.67 -14.66 10.93
CA TYR A 110 -14.61 -13.88 10.28
C TYR A 110 -13.33 -14.70 10.07
N GLN A 111 -12.97 -14.88 8.81
CA GLN A 111 -11.88 -15.79 8.40
C GLN A 111 -10.56 -15.07 8.10
N ASP A 112 -10.58 -13.74 7.89
CA ASP A 112 -9.36 -12.99 7.54
C ASP A 112 -8.51 -12.63 8.78
N PHE A 113 -8.92 -13.02 10.00
CA PHE A 113 -8.20 -12.75 11.24
C PHE A 113 -7.94 -14.02 12.07
N PHE A 114 -6.69 -14.48 12.04
CA PHE A 114 -6.26 -15.74 12.64
C PHE A 114 -5.86 -15.59 14.12
N SER A 115 -6.83 -15.38 14.99
CA SER A 115 -6.59 -15.09 16.41
C SER A 115 -5.79 -16.17 17.16
N SER A 116 -5.90 -17.45 16.78
CA SER A 116 -5.14 -18.55 17.38
C SER A 116 -3.64 -18.48 17.08
N PHE A 117 -3.27 -18.28 15.81
CA PHE A 117 -1.87 -18.10 15.40
C PHE A 117 -1.26 -16.83 16.00
N LEU A 118 -2.04 -15.74 16.04
CA LEU A 118 -1.64 -14.51 16.72
C LEU A 118 -1.32 -14.76 18.21
N ALA A 119 -2.23 -15.44 18.92
CA ALA A 119 -2.04 -15.76 20.32
C ALA A 119 -0.83 -16.66 20.57
N ASP A 120 -0.58 -17.63 19.68
CA ASP A 120 0.58 -18.52 19.78
C ASP A 120 1.90 -17.75 19.66
N GLY A 121 2.05 -16.91 18.64
CA GLY A 121 3.22 -16.06 18.47
C GLY A 121 3.44 -15.09 19.65
N LEU A 122 2.37 -14.51 20.20
CA LEU A 122 2.45 -13.64 21.39
C LEU A 122 2.83 -14.41 22.66
N ARG A 123 2.36 -15.65 22.83
CA ARG A 123 2.76 -16.52 23.96
C ARG A 123 4.24 -16.85 23.90
N HIS A 124 4.81 -17.05 22.72
CA HIS A 124 6.25 -17.20 22.54
C HIS A 124 7.05 -15.95 22.98
N GLN A 125 6.44 -14.76 22.94
CA GLN A 125 7.03 -13.53 23.50
C GLN A 125 6.75 -13.34 25.00
N GLY A 126 6.15 -14.34 25.66
CA GLY A 126 5.82 -14.31 27.08
C GLY A 126 4.61 -13.42 27.41
N ILE A 127 3.66 -13.29 26.48
CA ILE A 127 2.41 -12.53 26.66
C ILE A 127 1.25 -13.51 26.83
N ALA A 128 0.54 -13.43 27.95
CA ALA A 128 -0.65 -14.23 28.19
C ALA A 128 -1.81 -13.76 27.31
N CYS A 129 -2.52 -14.68 26.66
CA CYS A 129 -3.57 -14.34 25.69
C CYS A 129 -4.90 -15.01 26.03
N ARG A 130 -5.97 -14.21 26.08
CA ARG A 130 -7.36 -14.69 26.09
C ARG A 130 -8.04 -14.30 24.79
N ILE A 131 -8.61 -15.27 24.10
CA ILE A 131 -9.34 -15.04 22.84
C ILE A 131 -10.83 -15.05 23.15
N VAL A 132 -11.58 -14.11 22.59
CA VAL A 132 -13.04 -14.07 22.63
C VAL A 132 -13.59 -13.79 21.24
N THR A 133 -14.71 -14.44 20.92
CA THR A 133 -15.49 -14.19 19.69
C THR A 133 -16.93 -13.90 20.10
N PRO A 134 -17.26 -12.66 20.46
CA PRO A 134 -18.61 -12.32 20.90
C PRO A 134 -19.61 -12.43 19.74
N GLY A 135 -20.79 -12.98 20.01
CA GLY A 135 -21.83 -13.17 18.99
C GLY A 135 -22.54 -11.89 18.55
N HIS A 136 -22.28 -10.74 19.17
CA HIS A 136 -23.05 -9.50 18.97
C HIS A 136 -22.25 -8.23 18.64
N LEU A 137 -20.92 -8.33 18.44
CA LEU A 137 -20.09 -7.19 18.01
C LEU A 137 -20.56 -6.60 16.67
N ALA A 138 -21.19 -7.44 15.85
CA ALA A 138 -21.83 -7.10 14.59
C ALA A 138 -23.36 -7.12 14.72
N ASP A 139 -24.04 -6.21 14.02
CA ASP A 139 -25.50 -6.16 13.90
C ASP A 139 -26.07 -7.53 13.43
N PRO A 140 -27.15 -8.06 14.02
CA PRO A 140 -27.90 -9.20 13.48
C PRO A 140 -28.29 -9.09 11.99
N SER A 141 -28.34 -7.87 11.44
CA SER A 141 -28.58 -7.58 10.02
C SER A 141 -27.37 -7.83 9.12
N MET A 142 -26.18 -8.09 9.67
CA MET A 142 -25.03 -8.67 8.95
C MET A 142 -25.31 -10.14 8.58
N ARG A 143 -26.42 -10.38 7.86
CA ARG A 143 -26.71 -11.62 7.14
C ARG A 143 -25.83 -11.69 5.89
N VAL A 144 -24.52 -11.63 6.08
CA VAL A 144 -23.58 -12.06 5.07
C VAL A 144 -23.53 -13.59 5.17
N ARG A 145 -23.63 -14.30 4.05
CA ARG A 145 -23.55 -15.77 4.07
C ARG A 145 -22.26 -16.18 4.80
N ALA A 146 -22.35 -17.17 5.68
CA ALA A 146 -21.18 -17.75 6.32
C ALA A 146 -20.13 -18.09 5.23
N GLY A 147 -18.92 -17.51 5.34
CA GLY A 147 -17.84 -17.65 4.36
C GLY A 147 -17.61 -16.44 3.42
N GLU A 148 -18.45 -15.41 3.44
CA GLU A 148 -18.28 -14.21 2.58
C GLU A 148 -17.84 -12.94 3.35
N LEU A 149 -17.58 -13.02 4.66
CA LEU A 149 -17.18 -11.88 5.50
C LEU A 149 -15.70 -11.52 5.33
N ARG A 150 -15.43 -10.42 4.61
CA ARG A 150 -14.09 -9.85 4.42
C ARG A 150 -13.87 -8.59 5.23
N SER A 151 -12.60 -8.28 5.49
CA SER A 151 -12.16 -7.11 6.28
C SER A 151 -12.87 -5.80 5.92
N VAL A 152 -13.00 -5.49 4.63
CA VAL A 152 -13.65 -4.27 4.12
C VAL A 152 -15.17 -4.27 4.34
N GLN A 153 -15.84 -5.42 4.27
CA GLN A 153 -17.28 -5.49 4.56
C GLN A 153 -17.56 -5.29 6.04
N ILE A 154 -16.75 -5.89 6.91
CA ILE A 154 -16.84 -5.65 8.36
C ILE A 154 -16.61 -4.16 8.66
N ALA A 155 -15.59 -3.56 8.06
CA ALA A 155 -15.27 -2.16 8.29
C ALA A 155 -16.38 -1.19 7.89
N ARG A 156 -17.10 -1.43 6.79
CA ARG A 156 -18.28 -0.63 6.41
C ARG A 156 -19.37 -0.63 7.46
N THR A 157 -19.57 -1.76 8.14
CA THR A 157 -20.53 -1.85 9.24
C THR A 157 -19.95 -1.23 10.50
N MET A 158 -18.72 -1.57 10.86
CA MET A 158 -18.09 -1.08 12.08
C MET A 158 -17.90 0.42 12.13
N ASP A 159 -17.75 1.10 10.99
CA ASP A 159 -17.74 2.56 10.96
C ASP A 159 -19.03 3.20 11.49
N LYS A 160 -20.16 2.48 11.45
CA LYS A 160 -21.45 2.92 11.99
C LYS A 160 -21.71 2.43 13.41
N PHE A 161 -21.10 1.33 13.83
CA PHE A 161 -21.41 0.63 15.07
C PHE A 161 -20.23 0.51 16.05
N TRP A 162 -19.14 1.23 15.83
CA TRP A 162 -17.92 1.16 16.65
C TRP A 162 -18.18 1.47 18.14
N GLU A 163 -19.15 2.33 18.47
CA GLU A 163 -19.51 2.65 19.86
C GLU A 163 -20.04 1.42 20.61
N LYS A 164 -20.88 0.61 19.93
CA LYS A 164 -21.38 -0.64 20.50
C LYS A 164 -20.23 -1.64 20.71
N ALA A 165 -19.31 -1.74 19.75
CA ALA A 165 -18.13 -2.59 19.89
C ALA A 165 -17.29 -2.16 21.12
N VAL A 166 -17.08 -0.86 21.33
CA VAL A 166 -16.41 -0.33 22.52
C VAL A 166 -17.12 -0.75 23.81
N GLN A 167 -18.45 -0.62 23.88
CA GLN A 167 -19.24 -1.03 25.05
C GLN A 167 -19.08 -2.53 25.35
N GLU A 168 -19.21 -3.39 24.34
CA GLU A 168 -19.04 -4.84 24.51
C GLU A 168 -17.62 -5.21 24.96
N ILE A 169 -16.60 -4.59 24.34
CA ILE A 169 -15.19 -4.83 24.70
C ILE A 169 -14.93 -4.42 26.16
N ARG A 170 -15.49 -3.31 26.64
CA ARG A 170 -15.37 -2.88 28.05
C ARG A 170 -15.94 -3.91 29.02
N ILE A 171 -17.06 -4.55 28.68
CA ILE A 171 -17.68 -5.60 29.50
C ILE A 171 -16.80 -6.86 29.51
N LEU A 172 -16.18 -7.19 28.38
CA LEU A 172 -15.33 -8.37 28.23
C LEU A 172 -13.95 -8.22 28.87
N LEU A 173 -13.46 -6.98 29.04
CA LEU A 173 -12.18 -6.67 29.63
C LEU A 173 -12.15 -7.06 31.11
N LYS A 174 -11.09 -7.74 31.53
CA LYS A 174 -10.87 -8.15 32.93
C LYS A 174 -9.56 -7.55 33.44
N ASP A 175 -8.56 -8.39 33.68
CA ASP A 175 -7.21 -8.05 34.12
C ASP A 175 -6.21 -7.95 32.95
N GLU A 176 -6.67 -7.80 31.71
CA GLU A 176 -5.81 -7.60 30.54
C GLU A 176 -5.32 -6.15 30.42
N ASP A 177 -4.03 -5.98 30.13
CA ASP A 177 -3.42 -4.64 30.00
C ASP A 177 -3.58 -4.05 28.58
N ALA A 178 -3.92 -4.90 27.60
CA ALA A 178 -4.18 -4.50 26.23
C ALA A 178 -5.30 -5.32 25.55
N VAL A 179 -5.94 -4.71 24.56
CA VAL A 179 -6.92 -5.33 23.67
C VAL A 179 -6.38 -5.31 22.25
N ILE A 180 -6.44 -6.47 21.59
CA ILE A 180 -6.12 -6.63 20.19
C ILE A 180 -7.42 -6.75 19.40
N LEU A 181 -7.57 -5.88 18.40
CA LEU A 181 -8.67 -5.87 17.45
C LEU A 181 -8.13 -6.08 16.03
N PRO A 182 -8.87 -6.74 15.13
CA PRO A 182 -8.50 -6.73 13.72
C PRO A 182 -8.65 -5.32 13.13
N GLN A 183 -7.85 -5.01 12.10
CA GLN A 183 -7.93 -3.76 11.31
C GLN A 183 -9.19 -3.74 10.43
N VAL A 184 -10.36 -3.65 11.06
CA VAL A 184 -11.68 -3.58 10.43
C VAL A 184 -12.46 -2.35 10.87
N PHE A 185 -11.76 -1.25 11.13
CA PHE A 185 -12.35 0.01 11.60
C PHE A 185 -11.79 1.20 10.85
N GLY A 186 -12.61 2.25 10.76
CA GLY A 186 -12.28 3.52 10.18
C GLY A 186 -12.00 3.44 8.69
N LEU A 187 -12.78 2.71 7.90
CA LEU A 187 -12.61 2.64 6.44
C LEU A 187 -12.96 3.98 5.76
N GLU A 188 -14.12 4.52 6.12
CA GLU A 188 -14.71 5.76 5.65
C GLU A 188 -14.26 6.95 6.50
N ASP A 189 -14.23 6.81 7.84
CA ASP A 189 -13.80 7.83 8.80
C ASP A 189 -12.47 7.43 9.49
N PRO A 190 -11.33 8.06 9.15
CA PRO A 190 -10.02 7.75 9.74
C PRO A 190 -9.92 8.05 11.23
N THR A 191 -10.86 8.78 11.84
CA THR A 191 -10.82 9.15 13.26
C THR A 191 -11.33 8.05 14.20
N ILE A 192 -12.08 7.07 13.67
CA ILE A 192 -12.74 6.01 14.45
C ILE A 192 -11.74 5.18 15.29
N PRO A 193 -10.60 4.71 14.75
CA PRO A 193 -9.61 3.98 15.55
C PRO A 193 -9.13 4.75 16.79
N GLY A 194 -8.96 6.08 16.67
CA GLY A 194 -8.62 6.97 17.78
C GLY A 194 -9.72 7.06 18.83
N ARG A 195 -10.99 7.15 18.40
CA ARG A 195 -12.15 7.15 19.32
C ARG A 195 -12.32 5.81 20.04
N ILE A 196 -12.07 4.69 19.36
CA ILE A 196 -12.06 3.35 19.97
C ILE A 196 -10.97 3.26 21.04
N ARG A 197 -9.75 3.72 20.74
CA ARG A 197 -8.65 3.78 21.71
C ARG A 197 -9.02 4.59 22.96
N ALA A 198 -9.67 5.74 22.80
CA ALA A 198 -10.11 6.58 23.91
C ALA A 198 -11.25 5.96 24.74
N GLY A 199 -12.09 5.12 24.13
CA GLY A 199 -13.26 4.53 24.75
C GLY A 199 -13.01 3.28 25.61
N ILE A 200 -11.86 2.61 25.42
CA ILE A 200 -11.52 1.34 26.10
C ILE A 200 -10.44 1.63 27.16
N PRO A 201 -10.62 1.21 28.44
CA PRO A 201 -9.67 1.48 29.52
C PRO A 201 -8.47 0.51 29.52
N ALA A 202 -7.91 0.25 28.35
CA ALA A 202 -6.72 -0.57 28.13
C ALA A 202 -6.04 -0.14 26.83
N ARG A 203 -4.77 -0.53 26.63
CA ARG A 203 -4.07 -0.24 25.37
C ARG A 203 -4.76 -0.98 24.21
N VAL A 204 -5.26 -0.26 23.21
CA VAL A 204 -5.90 -0.87 22.02
C VAL A 204 -4.91 -0.95 20.86
N ILE A 205 -4.79 -2.14 20.28
CA ILE A 205 -3.87 -2.46 19.19
C ILE A 205 -4.68 -3.01 18.04
N PHE A 206 -4.53 -2.42 16.85
CA PHE A 206 -5.13 -2.93 15.62
C PHE A 206 -4.12 -3.77 14.86
N VAL A 207 -4.47 -5.01 14.57
CA VAL A 207 -3.62 -5.97 13.85
C VAL A 207 -4.15 -6.22 12.45
N GLY A 208 -3.23 -6.25 11.48
CA GLY A 208 -3.55 -6.51 10.08
C GLY A 208 -4.30 -7.84 9.87
N THR A 209 -5.03 -7.89 8.77
CA THR A 209 -5.89 -9.02 8.39
C THR A 209 -5.51 -9.48 6.98
N LEU A 210 -6.08 -10.58 6.50
CA LEU A 210 -5.91 -10.93 5.09
C LEU A 210 -6.42 -9.79 4.17
N PRO A 211 -5.77 -9.59 3.01
CA PRO A 211 -6.21 -8.64 2.01
C PRO A 211 -7.70 -8.80 1.65
N PRO A 212 -8.42 -7.71 1.33
CA PRO A 212 -7.91 -6.34 1.22
C PRO A 212 -7.72 -5.63 2.58
N SER A 213 -6.60 -4.92 2.70
CA SER A 213 -6.27 -4.05 3.83
C SER A 213 -7.23 -2.85 3.90
N VAL A 214 -7.89 -2.69 5.05
CA VAL A 214 -8.73 -1.52 5.36
C VAL A 214 -7.91 -0.23 5.42
N PRO A 215 -6.80 -0.13 6.19
CA PRO A 215 -5.98 1.09 6.19
C PRO A 215 -5.40 1.39 4.80
N GLY A 216 -5.03 0.36 4.03
CA GLY A 216 -4.57 0.51 2.65
C GLY A 216 -5.63 1.06 1.71
N THR A 217 -6.83 0.48 1.73
CA THR A 217 -7.99 0.96 0.95
C THR A 217 -8.32 2.41 1.30
N ARG A 218 -8.35 2.74 2.59
CA ARG A 218 -8.56 4.11 3.07
C ARG A 218 -7.49 5.06 2.57
N THR A 219 -6.22 4.68 2.70
CA THR A 219 -5.07 5.48 2.25
C THR A 219 -5.19 5.80 0.77
N GLN A 220 -5.46 4.79 -0.07
CA GLN A 220 -5.65 5.00 -1.51
C GLN A 220 -6.80 5.97 -1.80
N ARG A 221 -7.96 5.78 -1.15
CA ARG A 221 -9.14 6.61 -1.34
C ARG A 221 -8.86 8.07 -0.98
N LEU A 222 -8.22 8.31 0.17
CA LEU A 222 -7.90 9.66 0.65
C LEU A 222 -6.86 10.36 -0.24
N LEU A 223 -5.78 9.66 -0.64
CA LEU A 223 -4.80 10.18 -1.59
C LEU A 223 -5.42 10.49 -2.95
N LYS A 224 -6.27 9.60 -3.48
CA LYS A 224 -7.01 9.84 -4.73
C LYS A 224 -7.90 11.07 -4.63
N ARG A 225 -8.68 11.21 -3.56
CA ARG A 225 -9.51 12.39 -3.32
C ARG A 225 -8.67 13.67 -3.29
N ARG A 226 -7.52 13.64 -2.62
CA ARG A 226 -6.59 14.79 -2.58
C ARG A 226 -6.08 15.14 -3.97
N TYR A 227 -5.65 14.14 -4.75
CA TYR A 227 -5.18 14.34 -6.12
C TYR A 227 -6.24 14.99 -7.01
N GLU A 228 -7.48 14.49 -6.98
CA GLU A 228 -8.59 15.06 -7.75
C GLU A 228 -8.97 16.47 -7.28
N ALA A 229 -8.95 16.71 -5.96
CA ALA A 229 -9.22 18.04 -5.39
C ALA A 229 -8.18 19.10 -5.79
N LEU A 230 -6.97 18.68 -6.17
CA LEU A 230 -5.94 19.57 -6.70
C LEU A 230 -6.10 19.87 -8.20
N GLY A 231 -7.06 19.23 -8.90
CA GLY A 231 -7.26 19.38 -10.34
C GLY A 231 -6.68 18.23 -11.17
N GLY A 232 -6.14 17.19 -10.54
CA GLY A 232 -5.59 16.03 -11.21
C GLY A 232 -6.64 15.21 -11.96
N THR A 233 -6.34 14.84 -13.21
CA THR A 233 -7.20 13.94 -13.99
C THR A 233 -6.94 12.49 -13.59
N TYR A 234 -7.97 11.75 -13.17
CA TYR A 234 -7.84 10.34 -12.77
C TYR A 234 -8.70 9.43 -13.67
N LEU A 235 -8.05 8.66 -14.54
CA LEU A 235 -8.68 7.72 -15.48
C LEU A 235 -8.82 6.36 -14.81
N ALA A 236 -9.92 6.18 -14.07
CA ALA A 236 -10.22 4.97 -13.31
C ALA A 236 -10.67 3.80 -14.20
N GLY A 237 -10.18 2.60 -13.91
CA GLY A 237 -10.52 1.39 -14.65
C GLY A 237 -9.92 1.31 -16.05
N ASP A 238 -8.96 2.18 -16.37
CA ASP A 238 -8.32 2.26 -17.66
C ASP A 238 -6.89 1.69 -17.62
N LYS A 239 -6.39 1.29 -18.78
CA LYS A 239 -5.09 0.64 -18.93
C LYS A 239 -4.36 1.22 -20.13
N VAL A 240 -3.12 1.66 -19.92
CA VAL A 240 -2.21 1.95 -21.02
C VAL A 240 -1.88 0.66 -21.78
N LEU A 241 -2.04 0.70 -23.10
CA LEU A 241 -1.84 -0.45 -23.98
C LEU A 241 -0.50 -0.38 -24.70
N GLN A 242 -0.17 0.77 -25.27
CA GLN A 242 1.02 0.98 -26.08
C GLN A 242 1.57 2.40 -25.88
N ALA A 243 2.85 2.56 -26.15
CA ALA A 243 3.54 3.85 -26.18
C ALA A 243 4.20 4.07 -27.53
N ARG A 244 4.16 5.31 -28.02
CA ARG A 244 4.97 5.76 -29.17
C ARG A 244 6.25 6.39 -28.66
N VAL A 245 7.38 5.81 -29.01
CA VAL A 245 8.72 6.28 -28.63
C VAL A 245 9.47 6.70 -29.89
N GLU A 246 10.03 7.91 -29.88
CA GLU A 246 10.77 8.49 -31.01
C GLU A 246 11.99 9.24 -30.51
N GLY A 247 13.17 8.95 -31.07
CA GLY A 247 14.41 9.61 -30.68
C GLY A 247 14.74 9.48 -29.19
N GLY A 248 14.51 8.31 -28.60
CA GLY A 248 14.77 8.05 -27.17
C GLY A 248 13.79 8.73 -26.21
N ARG A 249 12.66 9.26 -26.69
CA ARG A 249 11.64 9.92 -25.87
C ARG A 249 10.25 9.35 -26.12
N VAL A 250 9.47 9.22 -25.07
CA VAL A 250 8.05 8.88 -25.15
C VAL A 250 7.29 10.11 -25.65
N ARG A 251 6.52 9.94 -26.74
CA ARG A 251 5.67 11.01 -27.30
C ARG A 251 4.26 10.95 -26.75
N ASN A 252 3.68 9.76 -26.76
CA ASN A 252 2.33 9.53 -26.30
C ASN A 252 2.09 8.07 -25.90
N VAL A 253 0.96 7.86 -25.23
CA VAL A 253 0.43 6.54 -24.91
C VAL A 253 -1.03 6.42 -25.33
N THR A 254 -1.44 5.22 -25.71
CA THR A 254 -2.85 4.85 -25.94
C THR A 254 -3.40 4.07 -24.75
N THR A 255 -4.69 4.20 -24.49
CA THR A 255 -5.35 3.46 -23.42
C THR A 255 -6.51 2.62 -23.94
N ARG A 256 -7.02 1.73 -23.10
CA ARG A 256 -8.13 0.84 -23.43
C ARG A 256 -9.43 1.62 -23.60
N ASN A 257 -9.70 2.56 -22.70
CA ASN A 257 -11.02 3.17 -22.58
C ASN A 257 -11.14 4.52 -23.31
N LEU A 258 -10.03 5.08 -23.80
CA LEU A 258 -10.02 6.35 -24.55
C LEU A 258 -10.20 6.17 -26.08
N GLY A 259 -10.44 4.95 -26.55
CA GLY A 259 -10.65 4.68 -27.98
C GLY A 259 -9.46 5.11 -28.83
N GLY A 260 -9.71 5.95 -29.84
CA GLY A 260 -8.67 6.50 -30.73
C GLY A 260 -7.91 7.71 -30.18
N HIS A 261 -8.25 8.19 -28.98
CA HIS A 261 -7.56 9.33 -28.38
C HIS A 261 -6.23 8.92 -27.74
N ILE A 262 -5.21 9.77 -27.92
CA ILE A 262 -3.89 9.60 -27.32
C ILE A 262 -3.71 10.54 -26.12
N LEU A 263 -2.85 10.12 -25.19
CA LEU A 263 -2.35 10.93 -24.09
C LEU A 263 -0.92 11.37 -24.42
N GLU A 264 -0.73 12.67 -24.64
CA GLU A 264 0.57 13.30 -24.86
C GLU A 264 1.05 13.95 -23.56
N ALA A 265 2.36 13.87 -23.30
CA ALA A 265 2.97 14.60 -22.21
C ALA A 265 4.46 14.88 -22.43
N ASP A 266 4.97 15.87 -21.71
CA ASP A 266 6.40 16.18 -21.71
C ASP A 266 7.18 15.11 -20.93
N HIS A 267 6.58 14.60 -19.85
CA HIS A 267 7.10 13.54 -19.00
C HIS A 267 6.10 12.39 -18.77
N PHE A 268 6.62 11.21 -18.47
CA PHE A 268 5.84 10.03 -18.14
C PHE A 268 6.40 9.36 -16.89
N ILE A 269 5.53 8.80 -16.05
CA ILE A 269 5.93 8.02 -14.87
C ILE A 269 5.31 6.62 -14.96
N LEU A 270 6.13 5.58 -15.01
CA LEU A 270 5.73 4.19 -14.89
C LEU A 270 5.68 3.79 -13.41
N ALA A 271 4.46 3.74 -12.87
CA ALA A 271 4.16 3.35 -11.49
C ALA A 271 3.25 2.11 -11.44
N THR A 272 3.42 1.19 -12.39
CA THR A 272 2.52 0.05 -12.65
C THR A 272 2.67 -1.10 -11.65
N GLY A 273 3.70 -1.05 -10.78
CA GLY A 273 4.03 -2.12 -9.85
C GLY A 273 4.55 -3.39 -10.52
N GLY A 274 4.80 -4.44 -9.73
CA GLY A 274 5.33 -5.71 -10.22
C GLY A 274 4.24 -6.63 -10.81
N TYR A 275 4.38 -7.93 -10.53
CA TYR A 275 3.51 -8.99 -11.07
C TYR A 275 2.03 -8.85 -10.67
N PHE A 276 1.74 -8.55 -9.40
CA PHE A 276 0.37 -8.47 -8.89
C PHE A 276 -0.47 -7.43 -9.65
N SER A 277 0.12 -6.25 -9.88
CA SER A 277 -0.51 -5.15 -10.63
C SER A 277 -0.35 -5.29 -12.15
N LYS A 278 0.27 -6.38 -12.62
CA LYS A 278 0.52 -6.67 -14.04
C LYS A 278 1.37 -5.61 -14.75
N GLY A 279 2.19 -4.86 -13.99
CA GLY A 279 3.21 -3.97 -14.53
C GLY A 279 4.43 -4.74 -15.03
N LEU A 280 4.73 -5.88 -14.40
CA LEU A 280 5.57 -6.93 -14.96
C LEU A 280 4.71 -8.14 -15.34
N LYS A 281 5.05 -8.79 -16.45
CA LYS A 281 4.45 -10.05 -16.88
C LYS A 281 5.53 -11.08 -17.12
N SER A 282 5.16 -12.35 -16.96
CA SER A 282 6.04 -13.48 -17.25
C SER A 282 5.37 -14.44 -18.22
N ASN A 283 6.19 -15.09 -19.04
CA ASN A 283 5.85 -16.30 -19.78
C ASN A 283 6.91 -17.38 -19.45
N PRO A 284 6.85 -18.59 -20.03
CA PRO A 284 7.84 -19.64 -19.74
C PRO A 284 9.30 -19.25 -20.04
N PHE A 285 9.53 -18.22 -20.84
CA PHE A 285 10.86 -17.87 -21.37
C PHE A 285 11.43 -16.57 -20.79
N ARG A 286 10.59 -15.61 -20.37
CA ARG A 286 11.04 -14.29 -19.90
C ARG A 286 10.03 -13.59 -19.01
N VAL A 287 10.54 -12.67 -18.20
CA VAL A 287 9.82 -11.57 -17.56
C VAL A 287 9.98 -10.31 -18.42
N TYR A 288 8.94 -9.50 -18.52
CA TYR A 288 8.92 -8.32 -19.38
C TYR A 288 7.96 -7.24 -18.89
N GLU A 289 8.31 -5.99 -19.18
CA GLU A 289 7.41 -4.84 -19.08
C GLU A 289 6.57 -4.73 -20.37
N PRO A 290 5.23 -4.68 -20.28
CA PRO A 290 4.35 -4.89 -21.44
C PRO A 290 4.01 -3.64 -22.27
N VAL A 291 4.36 -2.42 -21.84
CA VAL A 291 3.91 -1.17 -22.50
C VAL A 291 5.01 -0.55 -23.37
N PHE A 292 6.20 -0.40 -22.82
CA PHE A 292 7.34 0.30 -23.42
C PHE A 292 8.42 -0.66 -23.94
N GLY A 293 8.39 -1.92 -23.48
CA GLY A 293 9.38 -2.92 -23.86
C GLY A 293 10.72 -2.65 -23.18
N LEU A 294 10.68 -2.29 -21.90
CA LEU A 294 11.86 -1.92 -21.11
C LEU A 294 12.71 -3.15 -20.75
N ASP A 295 13.98 -2.88 -20.49
CA ASP A 295 14.93 -3.86 -19.98
C ASP A 295 14.53 -4.23 -18.55
N VAL A 296 14.48 -5.53 -18.28
CA VAL A 296 14.08 -6.09 -16.99
C VAL A 296 15.21 -6.97 -16.49
N ARG A 297 15.78 -6.58 -15.35
CA ARG A 297 16.76 -7.39 -14.62
C ARG A 297 16.08 -8.69 -14.18
N GLN A 298 16.60 -9.80 -14.69
CA GLN A 298 16.08 -11.14 -14.43
C GLN A 298 17.18 -12.18 -14.57
N GLU A 299 16.96 -13.35 -13.98
CA GLU A 299 17.79 -14.52 -14.24
C GLU A 299 17.51 -15.10 -15.63
N ALA A 300 18.56 -15.35 -16.40
CA ALA A 300 18.42 -15.94 -17.75
C ALA A 300 17.93 -17.40 -17.68
N ASP A 301 18.35 -18.14 -16.66
CA ASP A 301 17.94 -19.53 -16.44
C ASP A 301 16.63 -19.57 -15.64
N ARG A 302 15.57 -20.07 -16.27
CA ARG A 302 14.23 -20.19 -15.68
C ARG A 302 14.21 -21.03 -14.39
N SER A 303 15.12 -22.00 -14.26
CA SER A 303 15.22 -22.84 -13.06
C SER A 303 15.70 -22.07 -11.83
N LYS A 304 16.37 -20.93 -12.03
CA LYS A 304 16.88 -20.04 -10.96
C LYS A 304 15.91 -18.95 -10.54
N TRP A 305 14.70 -18.92 -11.10
CA TRP A 305 13.73 -17.86 -10.79
C TRP A 305 13.11 -18.01 -9.40
N TYR A 306 13.12 -19.21 -8.84
CA TYR A 306 12.52 -19.51 -7.55
C TYR A 306 13.43 -20.47 -6.79
N ASP A 307 13.29 -20.47 -5.48
CA ASP A 307 13.88 -21.47 -4.61
C ASP A 307 12.85 -22.56 -4.32
N ALA A 308 13.30 -23.81 -4.22
CA ALA A 308 12.43 -24.93 -3.88
C ALA A 308 11.96 -24.85 -2.41
N ASP A 309 12.76 -24.24 -1.54
CA ASP A 309 12.33 -23.88 -0.20
C ASP A 309 11.43 -22.63 -0.26
N PHE A 310 10.15 -22.83 0.03
CA PHE A 310 9.16 -21.75 0.06
C PHE A 310 9.52 -20.64 1.06
N GLN A 311 10.27 -20.95 2.12
CA GLN A 311 10.67 -19.98 3.14
C GLN A 311 11.89 -19.15 2.73
N ALA A 312 12.68 -19.64 1.76
CA ALA A 312 13.84 -18.93 1.26
C ALA A 312 13.44 -17.69 0.45
N GLU A 313 14.41 -16.79 0.26
CA GLU A 313 14.22 -15.66 -0.62
C GLU A 313 13.99 -16.12 -2.06
N GLN A 314 12.91 -15.64 -2.66
CA GLN A 314 12.52 -16.04 -4.00
C GLN A 314 13.13 -15.06 -5.03
N PRO A 315 14.07 -15.49 -5.89
CA PRO A 315 14.79 -14.58 -6.80
C PRO A 315 13.89 -13.72 -7.68
N TYR A 316 12.76 -14.27 -8.16
CA TYR A 316 11.83 -13.53 -9.02
C TYR A 316 11.28 -12.25 -8.38
N MET A 317 11.27 -12.15 -7.05
CA MET A 317 10.80 -10.96 -6.33
C MET A 317 11.78 -9.78 -6.43
N ALA A 318 13.04 -10.05 -6.78
CA ALA A 318 14.05 -9.02 -7.05
C ALA A 318 14.02 -8.50 -8.49
N PHE A 319 13.30 -9.17 -9.39
CA PHE A 319 13.23 -8.77 -10.80
C PHE A 319 12.46 -7.47 -10.96
N GLY A 320 12.94 -6.60 -11.84
CA GLY A 320 12.48 -5.23 -11.96
C GLY A 320 13.00 -4.55 -13.21
N VAL A 321 12.34 -3.47 -13.60
CA VAL A 321 12.80 -2.60 -14.69
C VAL A 321 14.13 -1.98 -14.31
N GLU A 322 15.10 -2.07 -15.21
CA GLU A 322 16.42 -1.45 -15.05
C GLU A 322 16.33 0.04 -15.36
N THR A 323 17.05 0.84 -14.56
CA THR A 323 17.08 2.30 -14.71
C THR A 323 18.51 2.83 -14.59
N ASP A 324 18.72 4.04 -15.12
CA ASP A 324 19.86 4.86 -14.72
C ASP A 324 19.71 5.41 -13.28
N ALA A 325 20.68 6.24 -12.85
CA ALA A 325 20.67 6.86 -11.52
C ALA A 325 19.56 7.89 -11.31
N ALA A 326 18.97 8.43 -12.40
CA ALA A 326 17.88 9.38 -12.38
C ALA A 326 16.50 8.71 -12.48
N LEU A 327 16.46 7.36 -12.43
CA LEU A 327 15.26 6.53 -12.56
C LEU A 327 14.67 6.50 -13.98
N HIS A 328 15.43 6.90 -15.01
CA HIS A 328 15.01 6.68 -16.39
C HIS A 328 15.17 5.20 -16.73
N PRO A 329 14.10 4.50 -17.14
CA PRO A 329 14.22 3.10 -17.47
C PRO A 329 14.94 2.90 -18.80
N LEU A 330 15.65 1.79 -18.88
CA LEU A 330 16.42 1.41 -20.05
C LEU A 330 15.54 0.66 -21.06
N ARG A 331 15.80 0.90 -22.34
CA ARG A 331 15.30 0.13 -23.46
C ARG A 331 16.45 -0.13 -24.41
N ASP A 332 16.75 -1.41 -24.62
CA ASP A 332 17.89 -1.83 -25.44
C ASP A 332 19.22 -1.21 -24.93
N GLY A 333 19.36 -1.10 -23.60
CA GLY A 333 20.51 -0.51 -22.91
C GLY A 333 20.55 1.02 -22.89
N GLN A 334 19.57 1.71 -23.49
CA GLN A 334 19.54 3.18 -23.57
C GLN A 334 18.42 3.78 -22.72
N PRO A 335 18.67 4.84 -21.94
CA PRO A 335 17.65 5.45 -21.10
C PRO A 335 16.60 6.22 -21.92
N LEU A 336 15.33 6.07 -21.55
CA LEU A 336 14.25 6.90 -22.06
C LEU A 336 14.13 8.18 -21.22
N GLY A 337 14.82 9.25 -21.63
CA GLY A 337 15.07 10.46 -20.82
C GLY A 337 13.86 11.34 -20.47
N ASN A 338 12.63 10.91 -20.73
CA ASN A 338 11.41 11.55 -20.21
C ASN A 338 10.42 10.57 -19.58
N LEU A 339 10.84 9.32 -19.39
CA LEU A 339 10.09 8.30 -18.68
C LEU A 339 10.81 8.03 -17.36
N TYR A 340 10.07 7.91 -16.26
CA TYR A 340 10.63 7.56 -14.95
C TYR A 340 9.95 6.29 -14.43
N ALA A 341 10.71 5.31 -13.94
CA ALA A 341 10.15 4.12 -13.31
C ALA A 341 10.19 4.24 -11.78
N VAL A 342 9.06 4.01 -11.11
CA VAL A 342 8.92 4.22 -9.66
C VAL A 342 8.11 3.12 -8.97
N GLY A 343 8.39 2.93 -7.68
CA GLY A 343 7.75 1.91 -6.85
C GLY A 343 8.10 0.48 -7.27
N SER A 344 7.19 -0.46 -7.02
CA SER A 344 7.47 -1.90 -7.13
C SER A 344 7.82 -2.40 -8.54
N VAL A 345 7.68 -1.57 -9.59
CA VAL A 345 8.13 -1.95 -10.94
C VAL A 345 9.66 -2.03 -11.03
N LEU A 346 10.38 -1.33 -10.13
CA LEU A 346 11.84 -1.38 -9.97
C LEU A 346 12.33 -2.72 -9.36
N GLY A 347 11.42 -3.62 -8.96
CA GLY A 347 11.76 -4.85 -8.27
C GLY A 347 12.14 -4.62 -6.80
N ALA A 348 12.80 -5.61 -6.20
CA ALA A 348 13.27 -5.60 -4.81
C ALA A 348 12.19 -5.29 -3.75
N THR A 349 10.92 -5.57 -4.07
CA THR A 349 9.82 -5.45 -3.12
C THR A 349 9.34 -6.84 -2.73
N ARG A 350 9.22 -7.06 -1.43
CA ARG A 350 8.64 -8.26 -0.81
C ARG A 350 7.29 -7.85 -0.19
N PRO A 351 6.16 -7.94 -0.91
CA PRO A 351 4.85 -7.53 -0.39
C PRO A 351 4.49 -8.24 0.92
N GLU A 352 4.84 -9.51 1.06
CA GLU A 352 4.62 -10.32 2.26
C GLU A 352 5.45 -9.85 3.47
N LEU A 353 6.54 -9.12 3.23
CA LEU A 353 7.36 -8.50 4.27
C LEU A 353 7.07 -7.01 4.45
N GLY A 354 6.08 -6.45 3.75
CA GLY A 354 5.69 -5.03 3.84
C GLY A 354 6.61 -4.05 3.09
N SER A 355 7.85 -4.42 2.78
CA SER A 355 8.96 -3.58 2.26
C SER A 355 8.73 -2.63 1.06
N GLY A 356 7.58 -2.66 0.39
CA GLY A 356 7.36 -1.89 -0.84
C GLY A 356 7.00 -0.41 -0.63
N ALA A 357 6.46 -0.04 0.53
CA ALA A 357 5.85 1.28 0.72
C ALA A 357 6.89 2.41 0.78
N GLY A 358 8.00 2.21 1.49
CA GLY A 358 9.09 3.19 1.56
C GLY A 358 9.75 3.44 0.20
N LEU A 359 10.06 2.37 -0.55
CA LEU A 359 10.59 2.48 -1.91
C LEU A 359 9.64 3.26 -2.83
N ALA A 360 8.34 2.96 -2.76
CA ALA A 360 7.32 3.65 -3.56
C ALA A 360 7.30 5.16 -3.32
N LEU A 361 7.39 5.61 -2.06
CA LEU A 361 7.43 7.02 -1.74
C LEU A 361 8.74 7.68 -2.18
N ARG A 362 9.89 7.08 -1.85
CA ARG A 362 11.21 7.65 -2.14
C ARG A 362 11.47 7.78 -3.64
N SER A 363 11.20 6.72 -4.41
CA SER A 363 11.37 6.75 -5.87
C SER A 363 10.41 7.72 -6.56
N ALA A 364 9.16 7.81 -6.10
CA ALA A 364 8.19 8.78 -6.61
C ALA A 364 8.66 10.22 -6.38
N LEU A 365 9.08 10.56 -5.16
CA LEU A 365 9.54 11.92 -4.85
C LEU A 365 10.84 12.26 -5.59
N ALA A 366 11.76 11.31 -5.73
CA ALA A 366 12.99 11.49 -6.52
C ALA A 366 12.68 11.79 -7.99
N ALA A 367 11.77 11.03 -8.62
CA ALA A 367 11.34 11.30 -9.99
C ALA A 367 10.66 12.68 -10.14
N VAL A 368 9.85 13.07 -9.16
CA VAL A 368 9.23 14.41 -9.14
C VAL A 368 10.28 15.51 -9.09
N ASP A 369 11.32 15.35 -8.27
CA ASP A 369 12.38 16.36 -8.16
C ASP A 369 13.14 16.52 -9.49
N GLN A 370 13.40 15.42 -10.20
CA GLN A 370 14.00 15.45 -11.55
C GLN A 370 13.09 16.13 -12.58
N ILE A 371 11.79 15.84 -12.55
CA ILE A 371 10.80 16.47 -13.45
C ILE A 371 10.71 17.97 -13.18
N LEU A 372 10.67 18.40 -11.90
CA LEU A 372 10.54 19.81 -11.55
C LEU A 372 11.82 20.61 -11.78
N ALA A 373 12.99 19.96 -11.73
CA ALA A 373 14.27 20.57 -12.09
C ALA A 373 14.47 20.69 -13.61
N SER A 374 13.73 19.93 -14.42
CA SER A 374 13.79 20.00 -15.87
C SER A 374 13.16 21.31 -16.37
N PRO A 375 13.83 22.08 -17.25
CA PRO A 375 13.25 23.30 -17.80
C PRO A 375 11.96 22.98 -18.56
N LEU A 376 10.93 23.82 -18.35
CA LEU A 376 9.73 23.81 -19.19
C LEU A 376 10.16 24.04 -20.64
N ASN A 377 9.82 23.11 -21.53
CA ASN A 377 9.88 23.38 -22.96
C ASN A 377 8.75 24.38 -23.27
N LEU A 378 9.06 25.68 -23.17
CA LEU A 378 8.18 26.78 -23.58
C LEU A 378 7.97 26.78 -25.09
#